data_AF-A0A656JIM0-F1
#
_entry.id   AF-A0A656JIM0-F1
#
_cell.length_a   1.000
_cell.length_b   1.000
_cell.length_c   1.000
_cell.angle_alpha   90.00
_cell.angle_beta   90.00
_cell.angle_gamma   90.00
#
_symmetry.space_group_name_H-M   'P 1'
#
loop_
_entity.id
_entity.type
_entity.pdbx_description
1 polymer ?
#
loop_
_entity_poly.entity_id
_entity_poly.type
_entity_poly.pdbx_seq_one_letter_code
_entity_poly.pdbx_strand_id
1 'polypeptide(L)'
;KLKPTAAYQAVQAISGRAMSQKDMSDWIEDWHSTLSAVGDELQNIPLAKAIAAVRTITVKASSESDHTVSETRASRSAMDAIEATSKETLPTSLIFSAVPFEGLQMREIILRISVITSGAQPVLKLRWVGEDVQREEIAQEFKSVLEAKVGDAAQLALGSFSA
;
A
#
# COMPACT_ATOMS: atom_id res chain seq x y z
N LYS A 1 10.32 -22.32 2.09
CA LYS A 1 9.96 -20.92 1.78
C LYS A 1 10.81 -20.00 2.65
N LEU A 2 11.35 -18.91 2.10
CA LEU A 2 12.05 -17.89 2.89
C LEU A 2 11.08 -17.23 3.87
N LYS A 3 11.59 -16.83 5.03
CA LYS A 3 10.83 -16.02 5.99
C LYS A 3 10.87 -14.55 5.55
N PRO A 4 9.73 -13.92 5.20
CA PRO A 4 9.72 -12.49 4.90
C PRO A 4 10.09 -11.69 6.14
N THR A 5 10.61 -10.48 5.95
CA THR A 5 10.77 -9.54 7.07
C THR A 5 9.41 -9.11 7.62
N ALA A 6 9.38 -8.60 8.85
CA ALA A 6 8.14 -8.10 9.46
C ALA A 6 7.49 -6.99 8.63
N ALA A 7 8.30 -6.05 8.11
CA ALA A 7 7.87 -4.96 7.26
C ALA A 7 7.22 -5.46 5.96
N TYR A 8 7.88 -6.40 5.28
CA TYR A 8 7.34 -6.97 4.05
C TYR A 8 6.06 -7.77 4.29
N GLN A 9 6.02 -8.56 5.37
CA GLN A 9 4.82 -9.28 5.76
C GLN A 9 3.64 -8.34 6.06
N ALA A 10 3.90 -7.19 6.69
CA ALA A 10 2.86 -6.19 6.96
C ALA A 10 2.27 -5.60 5.68
N VAL A 11 3.12 -5.26 4.70
CA VAL A 11 2.67 -4.77 3.39
C VAL A 11 1.84 -5.82 2.66
N GLN A 12 2.26 -7.08 2.67
CA GLN A 12 1.50 -8.19 2.07
C GLN A 12 0.13 -8.38 2.73
N ALA A 13 0.05 -8.24 4.05
CA ALA A 13 -1.19 -8.44 4.80
C ALA A 13 -2.18 -7.26 4.66
N ILE A 14 -1.69 -6.07 4.35
CA ILE A 14 -2.54 -4.86 4.25
C ILE A 14 -3.07 -4.62 2.83
N SER A 15 -2.36 -5.10 1.79
CA SER A 15 -2.77 -4.91 0.40
C SER A 15 -4.18 -5.49 0.15
N GLY A 16 -5.09 -4.66 -0.35
CA GLY A 16 -6.48 -5.01 -0.68
C GLY A 16 -7.43 -5.15 0.51
N ARG A 17 -6.92 -5.16 1.75
CA ARG A 17 -7.74 -5.34 2.96
C ARG A 17 -8.63 -4.11 3.19
N ALA A 18 -9.91 -4.35 3.45
CA ALA A 18 -10.85 -3.33 3.92
C ALA A 18 -10.54 -2.96 5.38
N MET A 19 -10.46 -1.65 5.65
CA MET A 19 -10.07 -1.10 6.94
C MET A 19 -11.03 0.03 7.34
N SER A 20 -11.28 0.16 8.64
CA SER A 20 -11.84 1.39 9.17
C SER A 20 -10.79 2.52 9.18
N GLN A 21 -11.24 3.75 9.38
CA GLN A 21 -10.33 4.90 9.57
C GLN A 21 -9.37 4.68 10.73
N LYS A 22 -9.87 4.12 11.84
CA LYS A 22 -9.06 3.79 13.01
C LYS A 22 -7.99 2.76 12.67
N ASP A 23 -8.38 1.65 12.04
CA ASP A 23 -7.42 0.61 11.67
C ASP A 23 -6.32 1.18 10.76
N MET A 24 -6.66 2.06 9.81
CA MET A 24 -5.70 2.67 8.91
C MET A 24 -4.78 3.66 9.64
N SER A 25 -5.32 4.50 10.53
CA SER A 25 -4.50 5.43 11.30
C SER A 25 -3.52 4.72 12.21
N ASP A 26 -3.98 3.68 12.90
CA ASP A 26 -3.16 2.90 13.84
C ASP A 26 -2.06 2.16 13.08
N TRP A 27 -2.38 1.60 11.91
CA TRP A 27 -1.38 0.97 11.05
C TRP A 27 -0.32 1.96 10.52
N ILE A 28 -0.73 3.19 10.15
CA ILE A 28 0.23 4.23 9.75
C ILE A 28 1.14 4.62 10.92
N GLU A 29 0.60 4.72 12.14
CA GLU A 29 1.36 5.02 13.36
C GLU A 29 2.39 3.91 13.68
N ASP A 30 1.97 2.64 13.58
CA ASP A 30 2.84 1.47 13.82
C ASP A 30 4.06 1.45 12.88
N TRP A 31 3.89 1.89 11.63
CA TRP A 31 4.92 1.86 10.59
C TRP A 31 5.50 3.23 10.25
N HIS A 32 5.29 4.26 11.09
CA HIS A 32 5.67 5.65 10.79
C HIS A 32 7.15 5.84 10.42
N SER A 33 8.04 5.00 10.97
CA SER A 33 9.49 5.09 10.71
C SER A 33 9.91 4.61 9.31
N THR A 34 9.05 3.82 8.66
CA THR A 34 9.29 3.25 7.32
C THR A 34 8.26 3.73 6.29
N LEU A 35 7.45 4.71 6.65
CA LEU A 35 6.39 5.27 5.83
C LEU A 35 6.68 6.72 5.46
N SER A 36 6.27 7.09 4.25
CA SER A 36 6.08 8.48 3.83
C SER A 36 4.70 8.61 3.22
N ALA A 37 4.03 9.73 3.44
CA ALA A 37 2.72 10.00 2.85
C ALA A 37 2.87 11.02 1.72
N VAL A 38 2.20 10.77 0.60
CA VAL A 38 2.24 11.66 -0.56
C VAL A 38 0.84 11.98 -1.08
N GLY A 39 0.64 13.22 -1.49
CA GLY A 39 -0.56 13.73 -2.14
C GLY A 39 -0.52 13.56 -3.65
N ASP A 40 -1.25 14.40 -4.37
CA ASP A 40 -1.13 14.49 -5.82
C ASP A 40 0.29 14.91 -6.23
N GLU A 41 0.71 14.47 -7.42
CA GLU A 41 2.04 14.75 -7.99
C GLU A 41 3.22 14.39 -7.07
N LEU A 42 3.04 13.40 -6.18
CA LEU A 42 4.03 12.95 -5.20
C LEU A 42 4.45 14.05 -4.20
N GLN A 43 3.60 15.05 -3.97
CA GLN A 43 3.84 16.06 -2.95
C GLN A 43 3.94 15.39 -1.57
N ASN A 44 5.05 15.62 -0.86
CA ASN A 44 5.22 15.09 0.49
C ASN A 44 4.21 15.69 1.48
N ILE A 45 3.53 14.83 2.24
CA ILE A 45 2.62 15.19 3.32
C ILE A 45 3.24 14.70 4.63
N PRO A 46 3.44 15.58 5.63
CA PRO A 46 3.89 15.14 6.95
C PRO A 46 2.99 14.04 7.51
N LEU A 47 3.57 12.94 7.99
CA LEU A 47 2.79 11.77 8.46
C LEU A 47 1.75 12.13 9.53
N ALA A 48 2.04 13.07 10.42
CA ALA A 48 1.07 13.54 11.41
C ALA A 48 -0.18 14.15 10.77
N LYS A 49 -0.03 14.89 9.66
CA LYS A 49 -1.15 15.44 8.89
C LYS A 49 -1.90 14.34 8.14
N ALA A 50 -1.18 13.39 7.56
CA ALA A 50 -1.79 12.23 6.91
C ALA A 50 -2.66 11.41 7.89
N ILE A 51 -2.16 11.13 9.10
CA ILE A 51 -2.90 10.44 10.16
C ILE A 51 -4.15 11.24 10.56
N ALA A 52 -4.00 12.56 10.77
CA ALA A 52 -5.12 13.43 11.08
C ALA A 52 -6.18 13.42 9.98
N ALA A 53 -5.75 13.56 8.71
CA ALA A 53 -6.64 13.54 7.55
C ALA A 53 -7.44 12.23 7.47
N VAL A 54 -6.78 11.07 7.66
CA VAL A 54 -7.44 9.75 7.69
C VAL A 54 -8.47 9.66 8.81
N ARG A 55 -8.14 10.14 10.01
CA ARG A 55 -9.04 10.11 11.19
C ARG A 55 -10.25 11.04 11.06
N THR A 56 -10.15 12.08 10.23
CA THR A 56 -11.21 13.09 10.07
C THR A 56 -11.99 12.94 8.76
N ILE A 57 -11.80 11.85 8.02
CA ILE A 57 -12.59 11.61 6.80
C ILE A 57 -14.08 11.60 7.17
N THR A 58 -14.85 12.50 6.57
CA THR A 58 -16.30 12.50 6.67
C THR A 58 -16.90 12.44 5.28
N VAL A 59 -17.81 11.49 5.06
CA VAL A 59 -18.54 11.39 3.80
C VAL A 59 -19.86 12.13 3.98
N LYS A 60 -20.12 13.15 3.15
CA LYS A 60 -21.50 13.62 2.97
C LYS A 60 -22.21 12.60 2.10
N ALA A 61 -23.32 12.05 2.58
CA ALA A 61 -24.11 11.10 1.82
C ALA A 61 -24.53 11.73 0.48
N SER A 62 -23.97 11.26 -0.63
CA SER A 62 -24.44 11.57 -1.97
C SER A 62 -25.21 10.35 -2.49
N SER A 63 -26.53 10.48 -2.53
CA SER A 63 -27.44 9.48 -3.07
C SER A 63 -27.48 9.60 -4.60
N GLU A 64 -26.47 9.10 -5.31
CA GLU A 64 -26.57 8.93 -6.75
C GLU A 64 -25.79 7.67 -7.16
N SER A 65 -26.54 6.64 -7.50
CA SER A 65 -26.07 5.32 -7.91
C SER A 65 -26.08 5.28 -9.44
N ASP A 66 -24.95 5.58 -10.07
CA ASP A 66 -24.73 5.24 -11.48
C ASP A 66 -23.93 3.94 -11.57
N HIS A 67 -24.67 2.87 -11.85
CA HIS A 67 -24.13 1.53 -12.10
C HIS A 67 -23.42 1.48 -13.45
N THR A 68 -22.16 1.93 -13.52
CA THR A 68 -21.12 1.54 -14.53
C THR A 68 -19.74 2.16 -14.26
N VAL A 69 -19.44 2.66 -13.06
CA VAL A 69 -18.16 3.36 -12.80
C VAL A 69 -17.08 2.39 -12.30
N SER A 70 -15.89 2.45 -12.91
CA SER A 70 -14.69 1.75 -12.41
C SER A 70 -14.38 2.15 -10.97
N GLU A 71 -14.11 1.17 -10.09
CA GLU A 71 -13.75 1.36 -8.68
C GLU A 71 -12.70 2.46 -8.46
N THR A 72 -11.71 2.55 -9.36
CA THR A 72 -10.66 3.58 -9.30
C THR A 72 -11.21 5.00 -9.50
N ARG A 73 -12.17 5.18 -10.42
CA ARG A 73 -12.80 6.49 -10.65
C ARG A 73 -13.71 6.86 -9.48
N ALA A 74 -14.52 5.92 -9.01
CA ALA A 74 -15.39 6.13 -7.86
C ALA A 74 -14.59 6.53 -6.61
N SER A 75 -13.48 5.84 -6.33
CA SER A 75 -12.58 6.19 -5.23
C SER A 75 -11.94 7.57 -5.39
N ARG A 76 -11.57 7.99 -6.60
CA ARG A 76 -11.01 9.33 -6.82
C ARG A 76 -12.04 10.41 -6.54
N SER A 77 -13.24 10.27 -7.11
CA SER A 77 -14.34 11.21 -6.86
C SER A 77 -14.71 11.29 -5.36
N ALA A 78 -14.65 10.17 -4.64
CA ALA A 78 -14.83 10.17 -3.19
C ALA A 78 -13.74 10.95 -2.47
N MET A 79 -12.47 10.80 -2.86
CA MET A 79 -11.35 11.58 -2.30
C MET A 79 -11.53 13.07 -2.58
N ASP A 80 -11.85 13.46 -3.82
CA ASP A 80 -12.11 14.86 -4.20
C ASP A 80 -13.23 15.48 -3.36
N ALA A 81 -14.32 14.74 -3.12
CA ALA A 81 -15.44 15.19 -2.30
C ALA A 81 -15.07 15.35 -0.81
N ILE A 82 -14.21 14.47 -0.28
CA ILE A 82 -13.68 14.57 1.08
C ILE A 82 -12.80 15.81 1.21
N GLU A 83 -11.86 16.00 0.28
CA GLU A 83 -10.94 17.13 0.28
C GLU A 83 -11.64 18.47 0.17
N ALA A 84 -12.71 18.56 -0.63
CA ALA A 84 -13.53 19.77 -0.73
C ALA A 84 -14.16 20.23 0.60
N THR A 85 -14.23 19.35 1.60
CA THR A 85 -14.79 19.66 2.93
C THR A 85 -13.80 19.53 4.08
N SER A 86 -12.60 19.00 3.81
CA SER A 86 -11.57 18.73 4.79
C SER A 86 -10.70 19.96 5.05
N LYS A 87 -10.15 20.06 6.26
CA LYS A 87 -9.11 21.05 6.58
C LYS A 87 -7.69 20.54 6.26
N GLU A 88 -7.55 19.24 6.10
CA GLU A 88 -6.28 18.56 5.80
C GLU A 88 -6.36 17.88 4.43
N THR A 89 -5.26 17.92 3.69
CA THR A 89 -5.12 17.19 2.42
C THR A 89 -4.99 15.69 2.70
N LEU A 90 -5.80 14.88 2.03
CA LEU A 90 -5.73 13.43 2.21
C LEU A 90 -4.58 12.88 1.35
N PRO A 91 -3.70 12.02 1.89
CA PRO A 91 -2.69 11.39 1.04
C PRO A 91 -3.35 10.52 -0.02
N THR A 92 -2.80 10.59 -1.24
CA THR A 92 -3.20 9.72 -2.34
C THR A 92 -2.53 8.36 -2.22
N SER A 93 -1.30 8.33 -1.68
CA SER A 93 -0.49 7.13 -1.53
C SER A 93 0.39 7.19 -0.28
N LEU A 94 0.74 6.01 0.20
CA LEU A 94 1.80 5.79 1.19
C LEU A 94 2.98 5.11 0.50
N ILE A 95 4.18 5.62 0.69
CA ILE A 95 5.42 5.00 0.23
C ILE A 95 5.98 4.24 1.42
N PHE A 96 6.06 2.91 1.30
CA PHE A 96 6.52 2.02 2.35
C PHE A 96 7.90 1.47 2.00
N SER A 97 8.91 1.81 2.79
CA SER A 97 10.27 1.29 2.63
C SER A 97 10.43 -0.04 3.38
N ALA A 98 10.59 -1.15 2.66
CA ALA A 98 10.73 -2.47 3.26
C ALA A 98 11.84 -3.30 2.59
N VAL A 99 12.66 -3.96 3.39
CA VAL A 99 13.54 -5.04 2.91
C VAL A 99 12.69 -6.31 2.80
N PRO A 100 12.50 -6.94 1.62
CA PRO A 100 11.58 -8.07 1.48
C PRO A 100 11.99 -9.33 2.25
N PHE A 101 13.26 -9.71 2.08
CA PHE A 101 13.90 -10.86 2.70
C PHE A 101 15.32 -10.46 3.11
N GLU A 102 15.85 -11.10 4.15
CA GLU A 102 17.22 -10.86 4.60
C GLU A 102 18.22 -11.09 3.46
N GLY A 103 19.13 -10.12 3.27
CA GLY A 103 20.13 -10.16 2.20
C GLY A 103 19.66 -9.63 0.84
N LEU A 104 18.40 -9.19 0.72
CA LEU A 104 17.93 -8.43 -0.44
C LEU A 104 17.96 -6.91 -0.17
N GLN A 105 17.85 -6.15 -1.25
CA GLN A 105 17.78 -4.71 -1.25
C GLN A 105 16.44 -4.21 -0.69
N MET A 106 16.49 -3.03 -0.07
CA MET A 106 15.30 -2.30 0.34
C MET A 106 14.47 -1.92 -0.90
N ARG A 107 13.14 -2.05 -0.78
CA ARG A 107 12.18 -1.67 -1.81
C ARG A 107 11.30 -0.54 -1.30
N GLU A 108 11.01 0.42 -2.17
CA GLU A 108 9.92 1.37 -1.97
C GLU A 108 8.65 0.79 -2.57
N ILE A 109 7.65 0.56 -1.73
CA ILE A 109 6.38 -0.04 -2.11
C ILE A 109 5.31 1.04 -2.05
N ILE A 110 4.71 1.36 -3.20
CA ILE A 110 3.66 2.38 -3.28
C ILE A 110 2.31 1.74 -2.98
N LEU A 111 1.69 2.16 -1.88
CA LEU A 111 0.37 1.76 -1.43
C LEU A 111 -0.61 2.90 -1.71
N ARG A 112 -1.38 2.77 -2.79
CA ARG A 112 -2.42 3.75 -3.14
C ARG A 112 -3.60 3.62 -2.19
N ILE A 113 -4.04 4.74 -1.64
CA ILE A 113 -5.23 4.80 -0.78
C ILE A 113 -6.48 4.74 -1.67
N SER A 114 -7.50 4.03 -1.21
CA SER A 114 -8.82 4.03 -1.84
C SER A 114 -9.89 4.17 -0.79
N VAL A 115 -10.89 5.00 -1.09
CA VAL A 115 -11.99 5.31 -0.19
C VAL A 115 -13.28 4.84 -0.84
N ILE A 116 -14.02 3.99 -0.12
CA ILE A 116 -15.31 3.46 -0.54
C ILE A 116 -16.37 4.06 0.37
N THR A 117 -17.31 4.79 -0.25
CA THR A 117 -18.29 5.63 0.46
C THR A 117 -19.73 5.20 0.23
N SER A 118 -19.94 4.02 -0.35
CA SER A 118 -21.27 3.47 -0.66
C SER A 118 -22.04 2.96 0.56
N GLY A 119 -21.39 2.85 1.72
CA GLY A 119 -21.99 2.43 2.99
C GLY A 119 -22.18 3.58 3.98
N ALA A 120 -22.74 3.27 5.15
CA ALA A 120 -22.96 4.24 6.22
C ALA A 120 -21.66 4.82 6.81
N GLN A 121 -20.54 4.11 6.67
CA GLN A 121 -19.22 4.54 7.10
C GLN A 121 -18.23 4.32 5.94
N PRO A 122 -17.28 5.26 5.72
CA PRO A 122 -16.25 5.08 4.71
C PRO A 122 -15.37 3.89 5.04
N VAL A 123 -15.10 3.07 4.03
CA VAL A 123 -14.13 1.97 4.09
C VAL A 123 -12.88 2.36 3.33
N LEU A 124 -11.72 2.16 3.94
CA LEU A 124 -10.43 2.45 3.34
C LEU A 124 -9.76 1.16 2.90
N LYS A 125 -9.00 1.24 1.80
CA LYS A 125 -8.14 0.15 1.32
C LYS A 125 -6.80 0.71 0.89
N LEU A 126 -5.74 -0.05 1.13
CA LEU A 126 -4.43 0.18 0.53
C LEU A 126 -4.24 -0.79 -0.63
N ARG A 127 -3.79 -0.30 -1.77
CA ARG A 127 -3.52 -1.14 -2.94
C ARG A 127 -2.06 -1.01 -3.32
N TRP A 128 -1.35 -2.13 -3.32
CA TRP A 128 0.01 -2.20 -3.81
C TRP A 128 0.04 -1.97 -5.33
N VAL A 129 0.66 -0.87 -5.73
CA VAL A 129 0.83 -0.50 -7.14
C VAL A 129 1.93 -1.38 -7.76
N GLY A 130 1.60 -2.12 -8.82
CA GLY A 130 2.56 -2.97 -9.52
C GLY A 130 3.03 -4.18 -8.73
N GLU A 131 2.18 -4.71 -7.83
CA GLU A 131 2.53 -5.80 -6.91
C GLU A 131 3.20 -7.00 -7.60
N ASP A 132 2.61 -7.52 -8.67
CA ASP A 132 3.14 -8.71 -9.37
C ASP A 132 4.53 -8.47 -9.97
N VAL A 133 4.71 -7.30 -10.61
CA VAL A 133 5.99 -6.89 -11.20
C VAL A 133 7.06 -6.76 -10.12
N GLN A 134 6.75 -6.09 -9.01
CA GLN A 134 7.72 -5.90 -7.94
C GLN A 134 8.06 -7.22 -7.24
N ARG A 135 7.09 -8.14 -7.11
CA ARG A 135 7.35 -9.50 -6.59
C ARG A 135 8.26 -10.31 -7.52
N GLU A 136 8.09 -10.20 -8.83
CA GLU A 136 8.97 -10.83 -9.81
C GLU A 136 10.40 -10.28 -9.72
N GLU A 137 10.57 -8.96 -9.62
CA GLU A 137 11.88 -8.33 -9.43
C GLU A 137 12.58 -8.81 -8.15
N ILE A 138 11.84 -8.93 -7.05
CA ILE A 138 12.36 -9.45 -5.77
C ILE A 138 12.79 -10.92 -5.93
N ALA A 139 12.02 -11.73 -6.66
CA ALA A 139 12.37 -13.12 -6.93
C ALA A 139 13.65 -13.22 -7.77
N GLN A 140 13.75 -12.42 -8.83
CA GLN A 140 14.92 -12.38 -9.71
C GLN A 140 16.18 -11.94 -8.95
N GLU A 141 16.08 -10.90 -8.11
CA GLU A 141 17.16 -10.47 -7.22
C GLU A 141 17.62 -11.61 -6.30
N PHE A 142 16.66 -12.32 -5.69
CA PHE A 142 16.99 -13.46 -4.84
C PHE A 142 17.77 -14.55 -5.58
N LYS A 143 17.40 -14.87 -6.82
CA LYS A 143 18.19 -15.81 -7.64
C LYS A 143 19.59 -15.30 -7.89
N SER A 144 19.77 -14.04 -8.27
CA SER A 144 21.09 -13.46 -8.50
C SER A 144 21.97 -13.46 -7.24
N VAL A 145 21.39 -13.17 -6.06
CA VAL A 145 22.11 -13.25 -4.78
C VAL A 145 22.54 -14.68 -4.46
N LEU A 146 21.69 -15.68 -4.74
CA LEU A 146 22.05 -17.08 -4.54
C LEU A 146 23.15 -17.53 -5.52
N GLU A 147 23.03 -17.21 -6.81
CA GLU A 147 24.04 -17.55 -7.82
C GLU A 147 25.42 -16.98 -7.44
N ALA A 148 25.47 -15.72 -7.00
CA ALA A 148 26.71 -15.09 -6.55
C ALA A 148 27.35 -15.77 -5.32
N LYS A 149 26.53 -16.33 -4.42
CA LYS A 149 27.02 -16.99 -3.19
C LYS A 149 27.34 -18.47 -3.37
N VAL A 150 26.66 -19.16 -4.28
CA VAL A 150 26.79 -20.61 -4.52
C VAL A 150 27.77 -20.92 -5.67
N GLY A 151 28.01 -19.97 -6.58
CA GLY A 151 28.90 -20.15 -7.73
C GLY A 151 28.42 -21.26 -8.68
N ASP A 152 29.35 -21.84 -9.45
CA ASP A 152 29.06 -22.89 -10.45
C ASP A 152 28.67 -24.26 -9.85
N ALA A 153 28.59 -24.37 -8.53
CA ALA A 153 28.33 -25.64 -7.85
C ALA A 153 26.86 -26.12 -7.94
N ALA A 154 25.93 -25.27 -8.42
CA ALA A 154 24.52 -25.64 -8.58
C ALA A 154 23.80 -24.82 -9.67
N GLN A 155 22.94 -25.48 -10.46
CA GLN A 155 21.94 -24.78 -11.29
C GLN A 155 20.72 -24.42 -10.44
N LEU A 156 20.40 -23.13 -10.37
CA LEU A 156 19.29 -22.61 -9.58
C LEU A 156 18.07 -22.31 -10.46
N ALA A 157 16.95 -22.96 -10.16
CA ALA A 157 15.65 -22.66 -10.74
C ALA A 157 14.74 -21.98 -9.70
N LEU A 158 14.13 -20.85 -10.07
CA LEU A 158 13.07 -20.21 -9.29
C LEU A 158 11.72 -20.80 -9.70
N GLY A 159 10.94 -21.25 -8.73
CA GLY A 159 9.59 -21.76 -8.97
C GLY A 159 8.87 -22.03 -7.66
N SER A 160 7.55 -22.19 -7.75
CA SER A 160 6.76 -22.72 -6.64
C SER A 160 6.74 -24.24 -6.77
N PHE A 161 7.50 -24.92 -5.90
CA PHE A 161 7.54 -26.38 -5.87
C PHE A 161 6.64 -26.88 -4.74
N SER A 162 5.56 -27.59 -5.10
CA SER A 162 4.79 -28.39 -4.15
C SER A 162 5.42 -29.79 -4.09
N ALA A 163 5.73 -30.24 -2.87
CA ALA A 163 6.09 -31.64 -2.60
C ALA A 163 4.84 -32.53 -2.59
#